data_AF-A0A6C1B376-F1
#
_entry.id   AF-A0A6C1B376-F1
#
_cell.length_a   1.000
_cell.length_b   1.000
_cell.length_c   1.000
_cell.angle_alpha   90.00
_cell.angle_beta   90.00
_cell.angle_gamma   90.00
#
_symmetry.space_group_name_H-M   'P 1'
#
loop_
_entity.id
_entity.type
_entity.pdbx_description
1 polymer ?
#
loop_
_entity_poly.entity_id
_entity_poly.type
_entity_poly.pdbx_seq_one_letter_code
_entity_poly.pdbx_strand_id
1 'polypeptide(L)'
;MMIELASEPFLALASGVVAAGLIVHAVLVRRRAPAPVDAAEAVGTCRLMLGLVRNMQQHRGMSSAWLAGDAGFGPRMDARRRDITDLFVRLEQALESEYVRACPYPEQAAFEELRQQWQALVDGLAQRSAEDSITRHSFLIATVLDWLSGYGEARLAPLVQGSGTAAGVRSYTHRLPAVTEALGQARAIGSSVAARKGCSPVARVRLLFLIARAEALVAQSTRDPAVAGEAAVRDRARHCVAEMARVVRADMLMRAGVTVSADDYFALATQTIDAVFAWIEACGGALLQAETRAHPRAAPTSRLELGA
;
A
#
# COMPACT_ATOMS: atom_id res chain seq x y z
N MET A 1 -9.33 56.08 52.67
CA MET A 1 -8.97 56.24 51.25
C MET A 1 -7.48 55.93 51.13
N MET A 2 -7.11 54.71 50.75
CA MET A 2 -5.72 54.25 50.53
C MET A 2 -5.79 52.82 49.96
N ILE A 3 -5.71 52.66 48.63
CA ILE A 3 -5.11 51.48 47.95
C ILE A 3 -4.58 52.00 46.60
N GLU A 4 -3.26 52.19 46.51
CA GLU A 4 -2.54 52.58 45.30
C GLU A 4 -2.06 51.36 44.50
N LEU A 5 -2.06 51.51 43.19
CA LEU A 5 -1.72 50.53 42.17
C LEU A 5 -0.25 50.08 42.27
N ALA A 6 -0.01 48.78 42.48
CA ALA A 6 1.33 48.18 42.41
C ALA A 6 1.35 46.81 41.69
N SER A 7 0.46 46.59 40.71
CA SER A 7 0.32 45.28 40.02
C SER A 7 0.87 45.23 38.59
N GLU A 8 1.12 46.37 37.95
CA GLU A 8 1.46 46.45 36.51
C GLU A 8 2.84 45.85 36.13
N PRO A 9 3.96 46.06 36.87
CA PRO A 9 5.27 45.59 36.40
C PRO A 9 5.45 44.07 36.52
N PHE A 10 4.74 43.42 37.45
CA PHE A 10 4.80 41.97 37.64
C PHE A 10 4.08 41.19 36.52
N LEU A 11 2.96 41.71 36.02
CA LEU A 11 2.20 41.11 34.92
C LEU A 11 2.97 41.20 33.58
N ALA A 12 3.69 42.29 33.34
CA ALA A 12 4.51 42.48 32.15
C ALA A 12 5.74 41.53 32.13
N LEU A 13 6.39 41.31 33.29
CA LEU A 13 7.51 40.37 33.42
C LEU A 13 7.05 38.91 33.26
N ALA A 14 5.92 38.54 33.85
CA ALA A 14 5.37 37.19 33.74
C ALA A 14 4.99 36.82 32.29
N SER A 15 4.38 37.77 31.55
CA SER A 15 4.01 37.57 30.14
C SER A 15 5.24 37.44 29.22
N GLY A 16 6.32 38.19 29.48
CA GLY A 16 7.59 38.07 28.76
C GLY A 16 8.25 36.70 28.90
N VAL A 17 8.24 36.11 30.10
CA VAL A 17 8.81 34.77 30.36
C VAL A 17 8.01 33.67 29.65
N VAL A 18 6.68 33.77 29.64
CA VAL A 18 5.81 32.82 28.93
C VAL A 18 6.02 32.92 27.41
N ALA A 19 6.10 34.12 26.85
CA ALA A 19 6.37 34.32 25.43
C ALA A 19 7.76 33.78 25.03
N ALA A 20 8.80 34.06 25.83
CA ALA A 20 10.13 33.52 25.61
C ALA A 20 10.14 31.98 25.72
N GLY A 21 9.43 31.41 26.70
CA GLY A 21 9.26 29.96 26.85
C GLY A 21 8.56 29.31 25.65
N LEU A 22 7.50 29.94 25.12
CA LEU A 22 6.80 29.47 23.92
C LEU A 22 7.67 29.58 22.67
N ILE A 23 8.45 30.65 22.52
CA ILE A 23 9.39 30.83 21.40
C ILE A 23 10.50 29.80 21.48
N VAL A 24 11.11 29.59 22.66
CA VAL A 24 12.13 28.56 22.86
C VAL A 24 11.55 27.18 22.62
N HIS A 25 10.34 26.88 23.12
CA HIS A 25 9.66 25.62 22.84
C HIS A 25 9.40 25.44 21.35
N ALA A 26 8.89 26.46 20.65
CA ALA A 26 8.67 26.43 19.21
C ALA A 26 9.99 26.24 18.43
N VAL A 27 11.06 26.91 18.83
CA VAL A 27 12.39 26.77 18.22
C VAL A 27 12.97 25.37 18.49
N LEU A 28 12.82 24.83 19.71
CA LEU A 28 13.28 23.49 20.05
C LEU A 28 12.46 22.41 19.33
N VAL A 29 11.14 22.58 19.21
CA VAL A 29 10.27 21.71 18.41
C VAL A 29 10.64 21.79 16.93
N ARG A 30 10.94 22.99 16.41
CA ARG A 30 11.34 23.20 15.01
C ARG A 30 12.76 22.71 14.72
N ARG A 31 13.66 22.70 15.70
CA ARG A 31 15.01 22.11 15.62
C ARG A 31 15.02 20.59 15.80
N ARG A 32 14.03 20.05 16.53
CA ARG A 32 13.79 18.60 16.64
C ARG A 32 12.87 18.06 15.56
N ALA A 33 12.29 18.94 14.73
CA ALA A 33 11.49 18.51 13.60
C ALA A 33 12.43 17.73 12.65
N PRO A 34 12.17 16.44 12.41
CA PRO A 34 12.97 15.67 11.48
C PRO A 34 12.90 16.30 10.10
N ALA A 35 13.94 16.06 9.30
CA ALA A 35 14.04 16.60 7.95
C ALA A 35 12.74 16.38 7.17
N PRO A 36 12.32 17.34 6.32
CA PRO A 36 11.19 17.13 5.44
C PRO A 36 11.45 15.88 4.59
N VAL A 37 10.49 14.94 4.59
CA VAL A 37 10.54 13.77 3.70
C VAL A 37 10.51 14.31 2.27
N ASP A 38 11.45 13.89 1.43
CA ASP A 38 11.39 14.22 0.01
C ASP A 38 10.50 13.22 -0.75
N ALA A 39 10.09 13.57 -1.97
CA ALA A 39 9.16 12.73 -2.71
C ALA A 39 9.75 11.36 -3.05
N ALA A 40 11.07 11.24 -3.20
CA ALA A 40 11.74 9.98 -3.50
C ALA A 40 11.70 9.03 -2.29
N GLU A 41 11.98 9.54 -1.09
CA GLU A 41 11.85 8.81 0.17
C GLU A 41 10.39 8.37 0.39
N ALA A 42 9.43 9.29 0.28
CA ALA A 42 8.01 8.97 0.47
C ALA A 42 7.50 7.90 -0.51
N VAL A 43 7.82 8.03 -1.81
CA VAL A 43 7.45 7.03 -2.81
C VAL A 43 8.18 5.71 -2.56
N GLY A 44 9.44 5.75 -2.11
CA GLY A 44 10.21 4.58 -1.72
C GLY A 44 9.55 3.79 -0.59
N THR A 45 9.11 4.45 0.47
CA THR A 45 8.36 3.84 1.57
C THR A 45 7.03 3.25 1.10
N CYS A 46 6.27 3.98 0.28
CA CYS A 46 5.06 3.45 -0.35
C CYS A 46 5.33 2.19 -1.19
N ARG A 47 6.44 2.14 -1.94
CA ARG A 47 6.83 0.96 -2.73
C ARG A 47 7.13 -0.26 -1.85
N LEU A 48 7.75 -0.05 -0.69
CA LEU A 48 7.98 -1.13 0.28
C LEU A 48 6.65 -1.68 0.84
N MET A 49 5.70 -0.81 1.19
CA MET A 49 4.36 -1.21 1.62
C MET A 49 3.60 -1.96 0.51
N LEU A 50 3.64 -1.47 -0.73
CA LEU A 50 3.08 -2.15 -1.91
C LEU A 50 3.74 -3.51 -2.17
N GLY A 51 5.05 -3.61 -1.96
CA GLY A 51 5.80 -4.86 -2.02
C GLY A 51 5.33 -5.87 -0.98
N LEU A 52 5.12 -5.41 0.25
CA LEU A 52 4.61 -6.23 1.35
C LEU A 52 3.19 -6.75 1.02
N VAL A 53 2.29 -5.86 0.57
CA VAL A 53 0.95 -6.23 0.09
C VAL A 53 1.02 -7.29 -1.00
N ARG A 54 1.84 -7.08 -2.04
CA ARG A 54 1.97 -8.02 -3.16
C ARG A 54 2.37 -9.42 -2.69
N ASN A 55 3.39 -9.49 -1.82
CA ASN A 55 3.92 -10.76 -1.34
C ASN A 55 2.95 -11.45 -0.37
N MET A 56 2.31 -10.72 0.54
CA MET A 56 1.27 -11.27 1.42
C MET A 56 0.06 -11.79 0.62
N GLN A 57 -0.37 -11.07 -0.43
CA GLN A 57 -1.42 -11.53 -1.33
C GLN A 57 -1.04 -12.81 -2.09
N GLN A 58 0.23 -12.95 -2.50
CA GLN A 58 0.73 -14.16 -3.16
C GLN A 58 0.79 -15.33 -2.17
N HIS A 59 1.33 -15.10 -0.97
CA HIS A 59 1.35 -16.10 0.09
C HIS A 59 -0.08 -16.56 0.44
N ARG A 60 -1.05 -15.64 0.59
CA ARG A 60 -2.47 -15.96 0.80
C ARG A 60 -3.03 -16.88 -0.29
N GLY A 61 -2.72 -16.59 -1.56
CA GLY A 61 -3.22 -17.41 -2.66
C GLY A 61 -2.64 -18.82 -2.65
N MET A 62 -1.34 -18.94 -2.39
CA MET A 62 -0.64 -20.23 -2.35
C MET A 62 -1.03 -21.04 -1.12
N SER A 63 -1.17 -20.41 0.04
CA SER A 63 -1.66 -21.06 1.25
C SER A 63 -3.07 -21.61 1.07
N SER A 64 -3.93 -20.90 0.33
CA SER A 64 -5.30 -21.34 0.06
C SER A 64 -5.38 -22.58 -0.84
N ALA A 65 -4.48 -22.69 -1.83
CA ALA A 65 -4.34 -23.88 -2.67
C ALA A 65 -3.72 -25.05 -1.89
N TRP A 66 -2.67 -24.78 -1.10
CA TRP A 66 -1.99 -25.77 -0.28
C TRP A 66 -2.92 -26.37 0.79
N LEU A 67 -3.65 -25.54 1.54
CA LEU A 67 -4.68 -25.96 2.50
C LEU A 67 -5.90 -26.62 1.85
N ALA A 68 -6.02 -26.53 0.52
CA ALA A 68 -7.03 -27.23 -0.26
C ALA A 68 -6.56 -28.58 -0.81
N GLY A 69 -5.31 -28.98 -0.54
CA GLY A 69 -4.75 -30.29 -0.89
C GLY A 69 -3.70 -30.25 -1.99
N ASP A 70 -3.40 -29.08 -2.57
CA ASP A 70 -2.37 -28.96 -3.61
C ASP A 70 -0.99 -28.68 -2.98
N ALA A 71 -0.30 -29.76 -2.60
CA ALA A 71 1.01 -29.71 -1.96
C ALA A 71 2.10 -29.01 -2.82
N GLY A 72 1.91 -28.91 -4.15
CA GLY A 72 2.87 -28.29 -5.07
C GLY A 72 3.12 -26.80 -4.79
N PHE A 73 2.21 -26.14 -4.08
CA PHE A 73 2.36 -24.74 -3.68
C PHE A 73 3.30 -24.52 -2.48
N GLY A 74 3.65 -25.56 -1.72
CA GLY A 74 4.47 -25.46 -0.50
C GLY A 74 5.80 -24.72 -0.71
N PRO A 75 6.69 -25.18 -1.61
CA PRO A 75 7.99 -24.53 -1.83
C PRO A 75 7.90 -23.05 -2.25
N ARG A 76 6.92 -22.71 -3.09
CA ARG A 76 6.68 -21.32 -3.55
C ARG A 76 6.12 -20.44 -2.44
N MET A 77 5.26 -21.00 -1.59
CA MET A 77 4.76 -20.34 -0.38
C MET A 77 5.91 -20.03 0.58
N ASP A 78 6.81 -20.98 0.83
CA ASP A 78 7.98 -20.78 1.70
C ASP A 78 8.96 -19.74 1.16
N ALA A 79 9.13 -19.67 -0.16
CA ALA A 79 9.90 -18.58 -0.79
C ALA A 79 9.28 -17.22 -0.47
N ARG A 80 7.96 -17.07 -0.58
CA ARG A 80 7.29 -15.80 -0.24
C ARG A 80 7.35 -15.45 1.23
N ARG A 81 7.41 -16.42 2.15
CA ARG A 81 7.65 -16.12 3.57
C ARG A 81 8.96 -15.39 3.77
N ARG A 82 10.04 -15.85 3.12
CA ARG A 82 11.35 -15.20 3.19
C ARG A 82 11.33 -13.80 2.60
N ASP A 83 10.71 -13.62 1.44
CA ASP A 83 10.57 -12.30 0.80
C ASP A 83 9.81 -11.31 1.70
N ILE A 84 8.77 -11.79 2.42
CA ILE A 84 8.01 -10.97 3.36
C ILE A 84 8.85 -10.58 4.58
N THR A 85 9.64 -11.51 5.12
CA THR A 85 10.57 -11.23 6.23
C THR A 85 11.59 -10.15 5.84
N ASP A 86 12.19 -10.23 4.64
CA ASP A 86 13.10 -9.19 4.13
C ASP A 86 12.39 -7.83 3.99
N LEU A 87 11.17 -7.83 3.47
CA LEU A 87 10.37 -6.60 3.31
C LEU A 87 10.02 -5.94 4.65
N PHE A 88 9.76 -6.72 5.70
CA PHE A 88 9.58 -6.15 7.03
C PHE A 88 10.84 -5.43 7.51
N VAL A 89 12.02 -6.04 7.37
CA VAL A 89 13.29 -5.40 7.76
C VAL A 89 13.53 -4.11 6.98
N ARG A 90 13.33 -4.14 5.67
CA ARG A 90 13.55 -2.95 4.82
C ARG A 90 12.53 -1.85 5.08
N LEU A 91 11.27 -2.20 5.35
CA LEU A 91 10.24 -1.23 5.71
C LEU A 91 10.51 -0.60 7.08
N GLU A 92 10.96 -1.39 8.06
CA GLU A 92 11.38 -0.88 9.37
C GLU A 92 12.51 0.15 9.24
N GLN A 93 13.54 -0.16 8.44
CA GLN A 93 14.65 0.76 8.14
C GLN A 93 14.16 2.04 7.46
N ALA A 94 13.24 1.95 6.49
CA ALA A 94 12.68 3.11 5.81
C ALA A 94 11.79 3.99 6.71
N LEU A 95 11.28 3.44 7.82
CA LEU A 95 10.45 4.14 8.80
C LEU A 95 11.24 4.65 10.01
N GLU A 96 12.55 4.42 10.07
CA GLU A 96 13.38 4.82 11.21
C GLU A 96 13.37 6.36 11.44
N SER A 97 13.41 7.13 10.35
CA SER A 97 13.27 8.60 10.38
C SER A 97 11.84 9.06 10.67
N GLU A 98 10.85 8.20 10.41
CA GLU A 98 9.43 8.47 10.62
C GLU A 98 9.08 8.37 12.11
N TYR A 99 9.65 7.41 12.84
CA TYR A 99 9.34 7.17 14.27
C TYR A 99 9.82 8.25 15.23
N VAL A 100 10.71 9.16 14.80
CA VAL A 100 11.10 10.35 15.57
C VAL A 100 10.20 11.57 15.32
N ARG A 101 9.19 11.47 14.43
CA ARG A 101 8.21 12.54 14.17
C ARG A 101 7.22 12.67 15.31
N ALA A 102 6.62 13.86 15.45
CA ALA A 102 5.58 14.11 16.44
C ALA A 102 4.30 13.28 16.19
N CYS A 103 3.99 12.97 14.93
CA CYS A 103 2.87 12.13 14.52
C CYS A 103 3.38 11.09 13.51
N PRO A 104 4.07 10.03 13.97
CA PRO A 104 4.59 8.99 13.08
C PRO A 104 3.44 8.22 12.45
N TYR A 105 3.61 7.83 11.19
CA TYR A 105 2.63 6.98 10.52
C TYR A 105 3.33 5.93 9.63
N PRO A 106 3.00 4.64 9.74
CA PRO A 106 2.24 4.05 10.85
C PRO A 106 2.94 4.24 12.20
N GLU A 107 2.22 4.03 13.30
CA GLU A 107 2.84 4.00 14.63
C GLU A 107 3.77 2.78 14.75
N GLN A 108 4.90 2.94 15.45
CA GLN A 108 5.88 1.85 15.62
C GLN A 108 5.25 0.62 16.30
N ALA A 109 4.40 0.83 17.30
CA ALA A 109 3.69 -0.27 17.97
C ALA A 109 2.76 -1.03 17.00
N ALA A 110 2.06 -0.33 16.10
CA ALA A 110 1.22 -0.96 15.08
C ALA A 110 2.06 -1.74 14.06
N PHE A 111 3.25 -1.24 13.71
CA PHE A 111 4.21 -1.95 12.88
C PHE A 111 4.66 -3.27 13.51
N GLU A 112 5.06 -3.23 14.78
CA GLU A 112 5.48 -4.40 15.54
C GLU A 112 4.33 -5.40 15.70
N GLU A 113 3.11 -4.93 15.95
CA GLU A 113 1.92 -5.76 16.05
C GLU A 113 1.63 -6.51 14.74
N LEU A 114 1.64 -5.82 13.59
CA LEU A 114 1.44 -6.46 12.28
C LEU A 114 2.50 -7.56 12.04
N ARG A 115 3.77 -7.30 12.38
CA ARG A 115 4.86 -8.27 12.24
C ARG A 115 4.62 -9.51 13.11
N GLN A 116 4.18 -9.32 14.35
CA GLN A 116 3.85 -10.43 15.26
C GLN A 116 2.63 -11.23 14.76
N GLN A 117 1.58 -10.57 14.30
CA GLN A 117 0.40 -11.23 13.76
C GLN A 117 0.73 -12.01 12.47
N TRP A 118 1.62 -11.48 11.62
CA TRP A 118 2.13 -12.20 10.45
C TRP A 118 2.86 -13.48 10.87
N GLN A 119 3.77 -13.41 11.85
CA GLN A 119 4.51 -14.57 12.34
C GLN A 119 3.57 -15.64 12.90
N ALA A 120 2.61 -15.24 13.76
CA ALA A 120 1.62 -16.14 14.33
C ALA A 120 0.74 -16.83 13.25
N LEU A 121 0.43 -16.10 12.17
CA LEU A 121 -0.30 -16.65 11.03
C LEU A 121 0.53 -17.70 10.28
N VAL A 122 1.83 -17.47 10.08
CA VAL A 122 2.73 -18.41 9.41
C VAL A 122 2.91 -19.67 10.24
N ASP A 123 3.20 -19.53 11.54
CA ASP A 123 3.47 -20.65 12.45
C ASP A 123 2.24 -21.54 12.64
N GLY A 124 1.06 -20.92 12.72
CA GLY A 124 -0.21 -21.62 12.87
C GLY A 124 -0.86 -22.06 11.56
N LEU A 125 -0.23 -21.89 10.39
CA LEU A 125 -0.90 -22.04 9.10
C LEU A 125 -1.44 -23.46 8.88
N ALA A 126 -0.66 -24.49 9.23
CA ALA A 126 -0.96 -25.89 8.93
C ALA A 126 -2.21 -26.41 9.68
N GLN A 127 -2.58 -25.77 10.79
CA GLN A 127 -3.71 -26.14 11.63
C GLN A 127 -4.99 -25.38 11.26
N ARG A 128 -4.98 -24.61 10.17
CA ARG A 128 -6.08 -23.70 9.79
C ARG A 128 -6.88 -24.26 8.63
N SER A 129 -8.15 -23.86 8.54
CA SER A 129 -8.90 -24.02 7.31
C SER A 129 -8.42 -23.01 6.26
N ALA A 130 -8.63 -23.31 4.98
CA ALA A 130 -8.34 -22.36 3.90
C ALA A 130 -9.11 -21.03 4.09
N GLU A 131 -10.34 -21.08 4.59
CA GLU A 131 -11.16 -19.89 4.82
C GLU A 131 -10.66 -19.02 5.98
N ASP A 132 -10.28 -19.63 7.11
CA ASP A 132 -9.67 -18.91 8.23
C ASP A 132 -8.33 -18.28 7.79
N SER A 133 -7.53 -19.02 7.03
CA SER A 133 -6.29 -18.51 6.44
C SER A 133 -6.54 -17.29 5.55
N ILE A 134 -7.49 -17.37 4.61
CA ILE A 134 -7.85 -16.24 3.74
C ILE A 134 -8.26 -15.02 4.57
N THR A 135 -9.11 -15.21 5.57
CA THR A 135 -9.62 -14.12 6.42
C THR A 135 -8.48 -13.40 7.14
N ARG A 136 -7.59 -14.16 7.80
CA ARG A 136 -6.46 -13.59 8.55
C ARG A 136 -5.46 -12.87 7.66
N HIS A 137 -5.11 -13.44 6.51
CA HIS A 137 -4.27 -12.74 5.54
C HIS A 137 -4.93 -11.44 5.05
N SER A 138 -6.22 -11.48 4.76
CA SER A 138 -6.96 -10.31 4.26
C SER A 138 -6.98 -9.18 5.30
N PHE A 139 -7.06 -9.52 6.58
CA PHE A 139 -6.94 -8.55 7.66
C PHE A 139 -5.57 -7.87 7.67
N LEU A 140 -4.47 -8.63 7.63
CA LEU A 140 -3.12 -8.06 7.61
C LEU A 140 -2.87 -7.20 6.37
N ILE A 141 -3.35 -7.65 5.20
CA ILE A 141 -3.23 -6.89 3.95
C ILE A 141 -4.01 -5.58 4.03
N ALA A 142 -5.22 -5.60 4.62
CA ALA A 142 -6.02 -4.39 4.83
C ALA A 142 -5.27 -3.38 5.71
N THR A 143 -4.64 -3.83 6.80
CA THR A 143 -3.81 -2.96 7.66
C THR A 143 -2.69 -2.27 6.88
N VAL A 144 -1.96 -3.01 6.03
CA VAL A 144 -0.88 -2.40 5.21
C VAL A 144 -1.43 -1.45 4.14
N LEU A 145 -2.59 -1.76 3.57
CA LEU A 145 -3.26 -0.87 2.61
C LEU A 145 -3.74 0.44 3.28
N ASP A 146 -4.24 0.37 4.51
CA ASP A 146 -4.61 1.54 5.30
C ASP A 146 -3.36 2.39 5.60
N TRP A 147 -2.24 1.75 5.97
CA TRP A 147 -0.97 2.44 6.14
C TRP A 147 -0.49 3.12 4.86
N LEU A 148 -0.58 2.43 3.71
CA LEU A 148 -0.21 3.01 2.43
C LEU A 148 -1.05 4.25 2.11
N SER A 149 -2.37 4.17 2.32
CA SER A 149 -3.28 5.28 2.08
C SER A 149 -2.99 6.46 3.00
N GLY A 150 -2.90 6.22 4.32
CA GLY A 150 -2.64 7.27 5.30
C GLY A 150 -1.24 7.88 5.19
N TYR A 151 -0.21 7.07 4.90
CA TYR A 151 1.14 7.56 4.64
C TYR A 151 1.18 8.41 3.37
N GLY A 152 0.50 7.97 2.31
CA GLY A 152 0.31 8.73 1.08
C GLY A 152 -0.30 10.10 1.33
N GLU A 153 -1.35 10.17 2.14
CA GLU A 153 -2.00 11.43 2.51
C GLU A 153 -1.09 12.32 3.37
N ALA A 154 -0.42 11.73 4.37
CA ALA A 154 0.33 12.49 5.36
C ALA A 154 1.74 12.92 4.90
N ARG A 155 2.34 12.20 3.94
CA ARG A 155 3.74 12.41 3.51
C ARG A 155 3.88 12.70 2.03
N LEU A 156 3.07 12.09 1.16
CA LEU A 156 3.23 12.25 -0.29
C LEU A 156 2.35 13.37 -0.86
N ALA A 157 1.10 13.48 -0.45
CA ALA A 157 0.17 14.51 -0.94
C ALA A 157 0.67 15.96 -0.75
N PRO A 158 1.31 16.33 0.38
CA PRO A 158 1.84 17.69 0.56
C PRO A 158 2.97 18.04 -0.42
N LEU A 159 3.69 17.04 -0.95
CA LEU A 159 4.85 17.22 -1.81
C LEU A 159 4.48 17.44 -3.28
N VAL A 160 3.30 16.98 -3.70
CA VAL A 160 2.85 17.07 -5.09
C VAL A 160 1.78 18.17 -5.24
N GLN A 161 2.23 19.40 -5.51
CA GLN A 161 1.34 20.56 -5.69
C GLN A 161 0.90 20.71 -7.16
N GLY A 162 -0.39 20.96 -7.42
CA GLY A 162 -0.94 21.23 -8.76
C GLY A 162 -2.31 20.61 -9.05
N SER A 163 -2.96 21.03 -10.14
CA SER A 163 -4.25 20.48 -10.58
C SER A 163 -4.08 19.02 -11.03
N GLY A 164 -4.71 18.07 -10.32
CA GLY A 164 -4.71 16.64 -10.65
C GLY A 164 -3.78 15.76 -9.80
N THR A 165 -2.88 16.33 -9.00
CA THR A 165 -1.87 15.58 -8.23
C THR A 165 -2.47 14.81 -7.04
N ALA A 166 -3.45 15.38 -6.33
CA ALA A 166 -4.14 14.72 -5.22
C ALA A 166 -4.90 13.46 -5.67
N ALA A 167 -5.49 13.50 -6.87
CA ALA A 167 -6.13 12.33 -7.48
C ALA A 167 -5.08 11.29 -7.93
N GLY A 168 -3.91 11.73 -8.40
CA GLY A 168 -2.76 10.87 -8.67
C GLY A 168 -2.28 10.11 -7.44
N VAL A 169 -2.09 10.80 -6.30
CA VAL A 169 -1.72 10.17 -5.02
C VAL A 169 -2.76 9.16 -4.60
N ARG A 170 -4.05 9.54 -4.57
CA ARG A 170 -5.15 8.63 -4.21
C ARG A 170 -5.22 7.41 -5.13
N SER A 171 -4.83 7.56 -6.38
CA SER A 171 -4.83 6.45 -7.34
C SER A 171 -3.67 5.48 -7.08
N TYR A 172 -2.50 6.03 -6.78
CA TYR A 172 -1.30 5.28 -6.41
C TYR A 172 -1.44 4.55 -5.06
N THR A 173 -1.98 5.21 -4.04
CA THR A 173 -1.97 4.71 -2.66
C THR A 173 -3.26 4.02 -2.22
N HIS A 174 -4.36 4.18 -2.96
CA HIS A 174 -5.65 3.64 -2.53
C HIS A 174 -6.44 2.96 -3.66
N ARG A 175 -6.76 3.64 -4.77
CA ARG A 175 -7.69 3.09 -5.79
C ARG A 175 -7.14 1.87 -6.52
N LEU A 176 -5.93 1.95 -7.06
CA LEU A 176 -5.32 0.81 -7.76
C LEU A 176 -4.91 -0.31 -6.80
N PRO A 177 -4.39 -0.05 -5.59
CA PRO A 177 -4.22 -1.09 -4.57
C PRO A 177 -5.53 -1.81 -4.17
N ALA A 178 -6.67 -1.10 -4.15
CA ALA A 178 -7.96 -1.76 -3.92
C ALA A 178 -8.36 -2.73 -5.04
N VAL A 179 -7.92 -2.48 -6.29
CA VAL A 179 -8.08 -3.42 -7.41
C VAL A 179 -7.24 -4.67 -7.16
N THR A 180 -5.96 -4.51 -6.81
CA THR A 180 -5.06 -5.67 -6.58
C THR A 180 -5.59 -6.54 -5.44
N GLU A 181 -6.20 -5.94 -4.42
CA GLU A 181 -6.77 -6.70 -3.30
C GLU A 181 -8.04 -7.46 -3.66
N ALA A 182 -8.97 -6.85 -4.41
CA ALA A 182 -10.16 -7.56 -4.90
C ALA A 182 -9.76 -8.78 -5.76
N LEU A 183 -8.80 -8.60 -6.66
CA LEU A 183 -8.24 -9.67 -7.48
C LEU A 183 -7.46 -10.70 -6.64
N GLY A 184 -6.72 -10.26 -5.63
CA GLY A 184 -5.94 -11.12 -4.74
C GLY A 184 -6.83 -12.03 -3.90
N GLN A 185 -7.99 -11.55 -3.44
CA GLN A 185 -8.99 -12.38 -2.76
C GLN A 185 -9.64 -13.36 -3.75
N ALA A 186 -9.96 -12.91 -4.97
CA ALA A 186 -10.50 -13.77 -6.02
C ALA A 186 -9.51 -14.88 -6.41
N ARG A 187 -8.20 -14.57 -6.46
CA ARG A 187 -7.13 -15.55 -6.65
C ARG A 187 -7.14 -16.60 -5.54
N ALA A 188 -7.15 -16.17 -4.28
CA ALA A 188 -7.09 -17.09 -3.15
C ALA A 188 -8.29 -18.05 -3.11
N ILE A 189 -9.51 -17.52 -3.27
CA ILE A 189 -10.73 -18.33 -3.30
C ILE A 189 -10.74 -19.25 -4.52
N GLY A 190 -10.43 -18.73 -5.71
CA GLY A 190 -10.47 -19.50 -6.95
C GLY A 190 -9.40 -20.59 -7.01
N SER A 191 -8.19 -20.35 -6.48
CA SER A 191 -7.15 -21.39 -6.37
C SER A 191 -7.57 -22.51 -5.41
N SER A 192 -8.26 -22.19 -4.31
CA SER A 192 -8.84 -23.20 -3.42
C SER A 192 -9.95 -24.01 -4.10
N VAL A 193 -10.82 -23.35 -4.87
CA VAL A 193 -11.89 -23.98 -5.67
C VAL A 193 -11.32 -24.91 -6.75
N ALA A 194 -10.27 -24.47 -7.44
CA ALA A 194 -9.56 -25.25 -8.46
C ALA A 194 -8.86 -26.47 -7.85
N ALA A 195 -8.13 -26.30 -6.75
CA ALA A 195 -7.45 -27.38 -6.05
C ALA A 195 -8.42 -28.47 -5.57
N ARG A 196 -9.60 -28.06 -5.04
CA ARG A 196 -10.67 -28.98 -4.62
C ARG A 196 -11.50 -29.55 -5.77
N LYS A 197 -11.34 -29.02 -7.00
CA LYS A 197 -12.20 -29.30 -8.16
C LYS A 197 -13.70 -29.10 -7.87
N GLY A 198 -14.02 -28.12 -7.02
CA GLY A 198 -15.38 -27.90 -6.55
C GLY A 198 -15.61 -26.50 -6.03
N CYS A 199 -16.72 -25.89 -6.45
CA CYS A 199 -17.11 -24.54 -6.05
C CYS A 199 -18.35 -24.58 -5.16
N SER A 200 -18.20 -24.23 -3.89
CA SER A 200 -19.36 -24.09 -2.99
C SER A 200 -20.22 -22.87 -3.37
N PRO A 201 -21.52 -22.84 -3.01
CA PRO A 201 -22.37 -21.68 -3.26
C PRO A 201 -21.80 -20.37 -2.68
N VAL A 202 -21.20 -20.43 -1.49
CA VAL A 202 -20.57 -19.28 -0.83
C VAL A 202 -19.34 -18.81 -1.61
N ALA A 203 -18.45 -19.73 -2.02
CA ALA A 203 -17.28 -19.38 -2.81
C ALA A 203 -17.67 -18.77 -4.17
N ARG A 204 -18.71 -19.33 -4.81
CA ARG A 204 -19.28 -18.81 -6.06
C ARG A 204 -19.74 -17.36 -5.93
N VAL A 205 -20.56 -17.05 -4.92
CA VAL A 205 -21.07 -15.69 -4.69
C VAL A 205 -19.92 -14.73 -4.40
N ARG A 206 -18.94 -15.12 -3.57
CA ARG A 206 -17.76 -14.31 -3.27
C ARG A 206 -16.92 -14.02 -4.53
N LEU A 207 -16.68 -15.03 -5.38
CA LEU A 207 -15.95 -14.86 -6.64
C LEU A 207 -16.65 -13.89 -7.58
N LEU A 208 -17.98 -14.04 -7.76
CA LEU A 208 -18.76 -13.12 -8.60
C LEU A 208 -18.68 -11.68 -8.11
N PHE A 209 -18.83 -11.47 -6.79
CA PHE A 209 -18.72 -10.15 -6.17
C PHE A 209 -17.33 -9.53 -6.37
N LEU A 210 -16.27 -10.29 -6.08
CA LEU A 210 -14.88 -9.79 -6.15
C LEU A 210 -14.47 -9.44 -7.58
N ILE A 211 -14.87 -10.24 -8.56
CA ILE A 211 -14.61 -9.96 -9.97
C ILE A 211 -15.37 -8.71 -10.43
N ALA A 212 -16.67 -8.61 -10.10
CA ALA A 212 -17.46 -7.42 -10.45
C ALA A 212 -16.90 -6.15 -9.80
N ARG A 213 -16.44 -6.25 -8.54
CA ARG A 213 -15.77 -5.15 -7.83
C ARG A 213 -14.47 -4.75 -8.53
N ALA A 214 -13.63 -5.71 -8.92
CA ALA A 214 -12.38 -5.43 -9.63
C ALA A 214 -12.63 -4.74 -10.98
N GLU A 215 -13.59 -5.23 -11.77
CA GLU A 215 -14.00 -4.61 -13.04
C GLU A 215 -14.49 -3.16 -12.83
N ALA A 216 -15.33 -2.93 -11.81
CA ALA A 216 -15.85 -1.59 -11.50
C ALA A 216 -14.74 -0.62 -11.08
N LEU A 217 -13.80 -1.04 -10.23
CA LEU A 217 -12.68 -0.22 -9.77
C LEU A 217 -11.69 0.11 -10.91
N VAL A 218 -11.44 -0.84 -11.80
CA VAL A 218 -10.61 -0.62 -12.99
C VAL A 218 -11.28 0.34 -13.96
N ALA A 219 -12.59 0.16 -14.22
CA ALA A 219 -13.34 1.08 -15.07
C ALA A 219 -13.40 2.50 -14.50
N GLN A 220 -13.55 2.64 -13.17
CA GLN A 220 -13.49 3.94 -12.49
C GLN A 220 -12.11 4.57 -12.66
N SER A 221 -11.03 3.83 -12.41
CA SER A 221 -9.66 4.32 -12.51
C SER A 221 -9.28 4.68 -13.96
N THR A 222 -9.81 3.97 -14.96
CA THR A 222 -9.51 4.24 -16.38
C THR A 222 -10.17 5.53 -16.88
N ARG A 223 -11.32 5.90 -16.32
CA ARG A 223 -12.07 7.11 -16.72
C ARG A 223 -11.57 8.40 -16.05
N ASP A 224 -10.78 8.28 -14.99
CA ASP A 224 -10.26 9.44 -14.29
C ASP A 224 -8.98 9.96 -14.99
N PRO A 225 -9.01 11.15 -15.62
CA PRO A 225 -7.87 11.68 -16.37
C PRO A 225 -6.67 12.01 -15.46
N ALA A 226 -6.86 12.11 -14.15
CA ALA A 226 -5.79 12.32 -13.19
C ALA A 226 -5.03 11.04 -12.83
N VAL A 227 -5.53 9.87 -13.26
CA VAL A 227 -4.81 8.59 -13.10
C VAL A 227 -3.73 8.48 -14.17
N ALA A 228 -2.49 8.67 -13.74
CA ALA A 228 -1.32 8.55 -14.60
C ALA A 228 -1.12 7.12 -15.15
N GLY A 229 -0.23 7.01 -16.14
CA GLY A 229 0.09 5.76 -16.84
C GLY A 229 -0.12 5.89 -18.35
N GLU A 230 0.71 5.21 -19.13
CA GLU A 230 0.51 5.15 -20.57
C GLU A 230 -0.77 4.40 -20.91
N ALA A 231 -1.42 4.75 -22.03
CA ALA A 231 -2.64 4.08 -22.47
C ALA A 231 -2.46 2.56 -22.57
N ALA A 232 -1.31 2.11 -23.10
CA ALA A 232 -0.96 0.70 -23.21
C ALA A 232 -0.94 -0.03 -21.86
N VAL A 233 -0.42 0.60 -20.79
CA VAL A 233 -0.37 0.01 -19.45
C VAL A 233 -1.78 -0.11 -18.86
N ARG A 234 -2.61 0.93 -19.00
CA ARG A 234 -4.01 0.91 -18.55
C ARG A 234 -4.84 -0.14 -19.29
N ASP A 235 -4.70 -0.17 -20.62
CA ASP A 235 -5.42 -1.13 -21.47
C ASP A 235 -5.00 -2.56 -21.20
N ARG A 236 -3.70 -2.80 -20.94
CA ARG A 236 -3.21 -4.12 -20.53
C ARG A 236 -3.85 -4.57 -19.21
N ALA A 237 -3.84 -3.72 -18.18
CA ALA A 237 -4.46 -4.03 -16.90
C ALA A 237 -5.96 -4.33 -17.04
N ARG A 238 -6.69 -3.49 -17.80
CA ARG A 238 -8.12 -3.68 -18.09
C ARG A 238 -8.39 -5.00 -18.81
N HIS A 239 -7.58 -5.32 -19.83
CA HIS A 239 -7.73 -6.55 -20.58
C HIS A 239 -7.47 -7.79 -19.72
N CYS A 240 -6.39 -7.81 -18.91
CA CYS A 240 -6.13 -8.92 -18.00
C CYS A 240 -7.27 -9.14 -17.00
N VAL A 241 -7.82 -8.05 -16.45
CA VAL A 241 -8.94 -8.13 -15.49
C VAL A 241 -10.18 -8.73 -16.16
N ALA A 242 -10.50 -8.29 -17.38
CA ALA A 242 -11.61 -8.84 -18.15
C ALA A 242 -11.40 -10.34 -18.49
N GLU A 243 -10.17 -10.74 -18.79
CA GLU A 243 -9.85 -12.14 -19.10
C GLU A 243 -9.94 -13.03 -17.85
N MET A 244 -9.40 -12.59 -16.71
CA MET A 244 -9.58 -13.29 -15.44
C MET A 244 -11.08 -13.43 -15.09
N ALA A 245 -11.87 -12.37 -15.31
CA ALA A 245 -13.31 -12.40 -15.10
C ALA A 245 -14.01 -13.41 -16.01
N ARG A 246 -13.61 -13.50 -17.28
CA ARG A 246 -14.11 -14.48 -18.25
C ARG A 246 -13.83 -15.91 -17.78
N VAL A 247 -12.58 -16.21 -17.39
CA VAL A 247 -12.17 -17.54 -16.91
C VAL A 247 -12.93 -17.93 -15.64
N VAL A 248 -13.07 -17.03 -14.67
CA VAL A 248 -13.88 -17.32 -13.46
C VAL A 248 -15.31 -17.67 -13.85
N ARG A 249 -15.96 -16.87 -14.71
CA ARG A 249 -17.35 -17.09 -15.10
C ARG A 249 -17.54 -18.37 -15.92
N ALA A 250 -16.64 -18.66 -16.87
CA ALA A 250 -16.76 -19.76 -17.83
C ALA A 250 -16.22 -21.09 -17.28
N ASP A 251 -15.06 -21.08 -16.63
CA ASP A 251 -14.27 -22.29 -16.38
C ASP A 251 -14.34 -22.77 -14.92
N MET A 252 -14.84 -21.92 -14.01
CA MET A 252 -15.04 -22.25 -12.60
C MET A 252 -16.51 -22.30 -12.16
N LEU A 253 -17.35 -21.44 -12.74
CA LEU A 253 -18.73 -21.23 -12.27
C LEU A 253 -19.80 -21.85 -13.18
N MET A 254 -19.45 -22.46 -14.31
CA MET A 254 -20.45 -23.10 -15.18
C MET A 254 -20.95 -24.43 -14.63
N ARG A 255 -22.08 -24.91 -15.18
CA ARG A 255 -22.71 -26.18 -14.76
C ARG A 255 -21.82 -27.40 -14.99
N ALA A 256 -20.85 -27.30 -15.90
CA ALA A 256 -19.85 -28.33 -16.17
C ALA A 256 -18.84 -28.54 -15.02
N GLY A 257 -18.86 -27.67 -13.99
CA GLY A 257 -17.96 -27.75 -12.84
C GLY A 257 -16.66 -26.96 -13.05
N VAL A 258 -15.68 -27.21 -12.18
CA VAL A 258 -14.38 -26.53 -12.21
C VAL A 258 -13.44 -27.29 -13.14
N THR A 259 -13.02 -26.64 -14.23
CA THR A 259 -12.23 -27.28 -15.30
C THR A 259 -10.78 -26.80 -15.37
N VAL A 260 -10.49 -25.63 -14.82
CA VAL A 260 -9.14 -25.05 -14.75
C VAL A 260 -8.33 -25.65 -13.59
N SER A 261 -7.02 -25.87 -13.80
CA SER A 261 -6.13 -26.32 -12.74
C SER A 261 -5.83 -25.19 -11.74
N ALA A 262 -5.43 -25.54 -10.52
CA ALA A 262 -5.07 -24.56 -9.50
C ALA A 262 -3.85 -23.72 -9.91
N ASP A 263 -2.87 -24.35 -10.56
CA ASP A 263 -1.66 -23.65 -11.02
C ASP A 263 -1.95 -22.70 -12.18
N ASP A 264 -2.71 -23.14 -13.19
CA ASP A 264 -3.08 -22.29 -14.34
C ASP A 264 -3.89 -21.08 -13.88
N TYR A 265 -4.88 -21.28 -13.01
CA TYR A 265 -5.67 -20.17 -12.48
C TYR A 265 -4.82 -19.25 -11.61
N PHE A 266 -3.96 -19.79 -10.75
CA PHE A 266 -3.07 -18.98 -9.92
C PHE A 266 -2.13 -18.13 -10.79
N ALA A 267 -1.58 -18.72 -11.86
CA ALA A 267 -0.71 -18.03 -12.82
C ALA A 267 -1.46 -16.91 -13.55
N LEU A 268 -2.66 -17.18 -14.09
CA LEU A 268 -3.51 -16.17 -14.73
C LEU A 268 -3.82 -15.00 -13.79
N ALA A 269 -4.26 -15.30 -12.58
CA ALA A 269 -4.61 -14.29 -11.59
C ALA A 269 -3.37 -13.48 -11.15
N THR A 270 -2.20 -14.13 -11.06
CA THR A 270 -0.93 -13.45 -10.76
C THR A 270 -0.53 -12.49 -11.86
N GLN A 271 -0.56 -12.92 -13.12
CA GLN A 271 -0.29 -12.05 -14.28
C GLN A 271 -1.26 -10.86 -14.33
N THR A 272 -2.53 -11.08 -13.95
CA THR A 272 -3.54 -10.02 -13.89
C THR A 272 -3.23 -8.99 -12.82
N ILE A 273 -2.88 -9.44 -11.61
CA ILE A 273 -2.49 -8.56 -10.51
C ILE A 273 -1.19 -7.81 -10.84
N ASP A 274 -0.22 -8.48 -11.46
CA ASP A 274 1.06 -7.87 -11.87
C ASP A 274 0.86 -6.76 -12.91
N ALA A 275 -0.11 -6.90 -13.83
CA ALA A 275 -0.47 -5.84 -14.77
C ALA A 275 -1.02 -4.59 -14.06
N VAL A 276 -1.84 -4.77 -13.00
CA VAL A 276 -2.34 -3.65 -12.19
C VAL A 276 -1.19 -3.03 -11.38
N PHE A 277 -0.27 -3.83 -10.85
CA PHE A 277 0.92 -3.32 -10.19
C PHE A 277 1.86 -2.54 -11.12
N ALA A 278 1.99 -2.94 -12.38
CA ALA A 278 2.73 -2.14 -13.37
C ALA A 278 2.09 -0.76 -13.58
N TRP A 279 0.75 -0.68 -13.53
CA TRP A 279 0.04 0.60 -13.55
C TRP A 279 0.27 1.42 -12.28
N ILE A 280 0.29 0.78 -11.10
CA ILE A 280 0.66 1.44 -9.83
C ILE A 280 2.07 2.04 -9.93
N GLU A 281 3.06 1.31 -10.44
CA GLU A 281 4.42 1.83 -10.61
C GLU A 281 4.48 3.01 -11.58
N ALA A 282 3.72 2.97 -12.68
CA ALA A 282 3.61 4.10 -13.59
C ALA A 282 3.03 5.35 -12.90
N CYS A 283 2.05 5.18 -12.00
CA CYS A 283 1.54 6.28 -11.18
C CYS A 283 2.61 6.82 -10.22
N GLY A 284 3.34 5.94 -9.52
CA GLY A 284 4.44 6.35 -8.64
C GLY A 284 5.53 7.12 -9.38
N GLY A 285 5.90 6.68 -10.59
CA GLY A 285 6.86 7.40 -11.45
C GLY A 285 6.37 8.79 -11.88
N ALA A 286 5.09 8.92 -12.22
CA ALA A 286 4.50 10.21 -12.58
C ALA A 286 4.48 11.20 -11.39
N LEU A 287 4.25 10.71 -10.17
CA LEU A 287 4.30 11.54 -8.96
C LEU A 287 5.70 12.12 -8.72
N LEU A 288 6.75 11.32 -8.93
CA LEU A 288 8.14 11.78 -8.83
C LEU A 288 8.45 12.85 -9.90
N GLN A 289 8.03 12.64 -11.15
CA GLN A 289 8.25 13.61 -12.22
C GLN A 289 7.52 14.94 -11.98
N ALA A 290 6.31 14.89 -11.41
CA ALA A 290 5.53 16.08 -11.08
C ALA A 290 6.24 16.95 -10.03
N GLU A 291 6.83 16.33 -9.00
CA GLU A 291 7.59 17.05 -7.98
C GLU A 291 8.84 17.71 -8.58
N THR A 292 9.61 17.00 -9.40
CA THR A 292 10.85 17.53 -9.99
C THR A 292 10.58 18.74 -10.90
N ARG A 293 9.43 18.77 -11.58
CA ARG A 293 9.01 19.91 -12.40
C ARG A 293 8.58 21.10 -11.55
N ALA A 294 7.97 20.87 -10.39
CA ALA A 294 7.55 21.94 -9.48
C ALA A 294 8.72 22.58 -8.73
N HIS A 295 9.79 21.81 -8.47
CA HIS A 295 10.98 22.27 -7.74
C HIS A 295 12.28 21.88 -8.48
N PRO A 296 12.60 22.51 -9.62
CA PRO A 296 13.88 22.26 -10.30
C PRO A 296 15.04 22.65 -9.37
N ARG A 297 15.82 21.67 -8.90
CA ARG A 297 17.05 21.96 -8.15
C ARG A 297 17.94 22.86 -9.01
N ALA A 298 18.32 24.03 -8.49
CA ALA A 298 19.22 24.93 -9.17
C ALA A 298 20.51 24.19 -9.53
N ALA A 299 20.89 24.21 -10.81
CA ALA A 299 22.15 23.66 -11.27
C ALA A 299 23.29 24.29 -10.46
N PRO A 300 24.35 23.54 -10.09
CA PRO A 300 25.52 24.13 -9.48
C PRO A 300 26.07 25.16 -10.46
N THR A 301 25.97 26.44 -10.10
CA THR A 301 26.61 27.53 -10.83
C THR A 301 28.08 27.19 -10.92
N SER A 302 28.54 26.81 -12.11
CA SER A 302 29.95 26.70 -12.45
C SER A 302 30.60 28.01 -12.01
N ARG A 303 31.52 27.93 -11.04
CA ARG A 303 32.41 29.04 -10.70
C ARG A 303 33.00 29.54 -12.01
N LEU A 304 32.65 30.77 -12.37
CA LEU A 304 33.46 31.58 -13.25
C LEU A 304 34.84 31.65 -12.60
N GLU A 305 35.81 30.93 -13.19
CA GLU A 305 37.21 31.24 -13.02
C GLU A 305 37.42 32.65 -13.59
N LEU A 306 37.37 33.64 -12.71
CA LEU A 306 37.93 34.95 -12.98
C LEU A 306 39.44 34.79 -12.89
N GLY A 307 40.06 34.59 -14.05
CA GLY A 307 41.47 34.89 -14.24
C GLY A 307 41.67 36.40 -14.15
N ALA A 308 42.51 36.82 -13.19
CA ALA A 308 43.38 38.00 -13.23
C ALA A 308 44.42 37.85 -12.11
#